data_AF-A0A952UN96-F1
#
_entry.id   AF-A0A952UN96-F1
#
_cell.length_a   1.000
_cell.length_b   1.000
_cell.length_c   1.000
_cell.angle_alpha   90.00
_cell.angle_beta   90.00
_cell.angle_gamma   90.00
#
_symmetry.space_group_name_H-M   'P 1'
#
loop_
_entity.id
_entity.type
_entity.pdbx_description
1 polymer ?
#
loop_
_entity_poly.entity_id
_entity_poly.type
_entity_poly.pdbx_seq_one_letter_code
_entity_poly.pdbx_strand_id
1 'polypeptide(L)'
;MALNIKDAITHRLARELAERRGTTMTQAVADALAEALARTSTPPASPKLSRLEADLARLAYAKYGRGAHRAALNFGDCFAYALATRLGAPLLYQGTGFSLTEVTSA
;
A
#
# COMPACT_ATOMS: atom_id res chain seq x y z
N MET A 1 -12.50 11.63 27.87
CA MET A 1 -13.53 12.45 27.23
C MET A 1 -14.67 11.54 26.83
N ALA A 2 -15.90 11.78 27.30
CA ALA A 2 -17.03 10.86 27.08
C ALA A 2 -17.62 11.04 25.67
N LEU A 3 -17.91 9.93 24.99
CA LEU A 3 -18.53 9.91 23.67
C LEU A 3 -20.04 10.14 23.83
N ASN A 4 -20.54 11.34 23.50
CA ASN A 4 -21.97 11.69 23.65
C ASN A 4 -22.71 11.57 22.32
N ILE A 5 -23.44 10.47 22.13
CA ILE A 5 -24.20 10.18 20.91
C ILE A 5 -25.69 10.49 21.16
N LYS A 6 -26.20 11.56 20.56
CA LYS A 6 -27.61 11.99 20.71
C LYS A 6 -28.57 11.31 19.73
N ASP A 7 -28.05 10.69 18.69
CA ASP A 7 -28.85 9.97 17.69
C ASP A 7 -29.16 8.54 18.17
N ALA A 8 -30.45 8.19 18.18
CA ALA A 8 -30.93 6.91 18.72
C ALA A 8 -30.44 5.70 17.90
N ILE A 9 -30.31 5.85 16.58
CA ILE A 9 -29.82 4.79 15.70
C ILE A 9 -28.35 4.53 15.98
N THR A 10 -27.54 5.58 16.02
CA THR A 10 -26.10 5.50 16.27
C THR A 10 -25.81 4.92 17.66
N HIS A 11 -26.59 5.29 18.68
CA HIS A 11 -26.45 4.71 20.02
C HIS A 11 -26.76 3.20 20.04
N ARG A 12 -27.83 2.76 19.36
CA ARG A 12 -28.18 1.34 19.24
C ARG A 12 -27.08 0.54 18.55
N LEU A 13 -26.58 1.04 17.41
CA LEU A 13 -25.51 0.38 16.65
C LEU A 13 -24.20 0.34 17.44
N ALA A 14 -23.83 1.41 18.14
CA ALA A 14 -22.64 1.46 18.98
C ALA A 14 -22.70 0.43 20.12
N ARG A 15 -23.87 0.30 20.77
CA ARG A 15 -24.10 -0.70 21.81
C ARG A 15 -24.00 -2.13 21.27
N GLU A 16 -24.68 -2.41 20.16
CA GLU A 16 -24.65 -3.73 19.53
C GLU A 16 -23.22 -4.12 19.09
N LEU A 17 -22.46 -3.18 18.54
CA LEU A 17 -21.06 -3.40 18.16
C LEU A 17 -20.19 -3.72 19.39
N ALA A 18 -20.40 -3.01 20.50
CA ALA A 18 -19.68 -3.23 21.75
C ALA A 18 -19.98 -4.60 22.36
N GLU A 19 -21.25 -5.00 22.37
CA GLU A 19 -21.68 -6.32 22.85
C GLU A 19 -21.07 -7.44 22.00
N ARG A 20 -21.08 -7.31 20.66
CA ARG A 20 -20.48 -8.30 19.75
C ARG A 20 -18.95 -8.40 19.89
N ARG A 21 -18.27 -7.28 20.16
CA ARG A 21 -16.80 -7.24 20.31
C ARG A 21 -16.34 -7.53 21.74
N GLY A 22 -17.25 -7.58 22.72
CA GLY A 22 -16.91 -7.76 24.14
C GLY A 22 -16.11 -6.59 24.74
N THR A 23 -16.29 -5.38 24.21
CA THR A 23 -15.54 -4.18 24.61
C THR A 23 -16.48 -3.09 25.13
N THR A 24 -15.92 -1.99 25.65
CA THR A 24 -16.73 -0.82 25.98
C THR A 24 -17.28 -0.15 24.71
N MET A 25 -18.40 0.56 24.85
CA MET A 25 -19.00 1.31 23.74
C MET A 25 -18.03 2.34 23.14
N THR A 26 -17.22 2.98 23.98
CA THR A 26 -16.19 3.94 23.54
C THR A 26 -15.11 3.25 22.71
N GLN A 27 -14.60 2.11 23.17
CA GLN A 27 -13.55 1.38 22.44
C GLN A 27 -14.07 0.85 21.10
N ALA A 28 -15.25 0.23 21.09
CA ALA A 28 -15.85 -0.32 19.89
C ALA A 28 -16.06 0.73 18.79
N VAL A 29 -16.55 1.92 19.18
CA VAL A 29 -16.76 3.02 18.23
C VAL A 29 -15.42 3.62 17.79
N ALA A 30 -14.45 3.79 18.71
CA ALA A 30 -13.12 4.28 18.36
C ALA A 30 -12.44 3.37 17.32
N ASP A 31 -12.48 2.06 17.54
CA ASP A 31 -11.91 1.08 16.61
C ASP A 31 -12.61 1.10 15.26
N ALA A 32 -13.95 1.11 15.25
CA ALA A 32 -14.71 1.16 14.01
C ALA A 32 -14.46 2.46 13.21
N LEU A 33 -14.30 3.59 13.89
CA LEU A 33 -13.94 4.86 13.25
C LEU A 33 -12.51 4.81 12.72
N ALA A 34 -11.55 4.27 13.48
CA ALA A 34 -10.17 4.10 13.03
C ALA A 34 -10.07 3.19 11.80
N GLU A 35 -10.77 2.05 11.81
CA GLU A 35 -10.87 1.14 10.67
C GLU A 35 -11.54 1.81 9.46
N ALA A 36 -12.62 2.56 9.68
CA ALA A 36 -13.30 3.28 8.61
C ALA A 36 -12.40 4.37 8.01
N LEU A 37 -11.68 5.12 8.85
CA LEU A 37 -10.68 6.10 8.42
C LEU A 37 -9.52 5.44 7.70
N ALA A 38 -9.08 4.25 8.09
CA ALA A 38 -8.05 3.52 7.34
C ALA A 38 -8.53 3.10 5.95
N ARG A 39 -9.81 2.74 5.79
CA ARG A 39 -10.42 2.42 4.49
C ARG A 39 -10.65 3.65 3.61
N THR A 40 -10.98 4.79 4.20
CA THR A 40 -11.26 6.04 3.47
C THR A 40 -10.07 6.96 3.35
N SER A 41 -8.99 6.69 4.10
CA SER A 41 -7.71 7.37 3.96
C SER A 41 -7.35 7.25 2.50
N THR A 42 -7.39 8.38 1.81
CA THR A 42 -6.91 8.46 0.44
C THR A 42 -5.48 7.93 0.50
N PRO A 43 -5.11 6.91 -0.30
CA PRO A 43 -3.71 6.56 -0.41
C PRO A 43 -2.94 7.87 -0.64
N PRO A 44 -1.78 8.07 0.02
CA PRO A 44 -1.04 9.31 -0.13
C PRO A 44 -1.00 9.66 -1.61
N ALA A 45 -1.46 10.87 -1.95
CA ALA A 45 -1.63 11.33 -3.33
C ALA A 45 -0.47 10.78 -4.16
N SER A 46 -0.79 10.05 -5.24
CA SER A 46 0.13 9.23 -6.03
C SER A 46 1.55 9.74 -5.88
N PRO A 47 2.45 9.03 -5.17
CA PRO A 47 3.72 9.60 -4.77
C PRO A 47 4.37 10.18 -6.02
N LYS A 48 4.64 11.50 -5.99
CA LYS A 48 5.29 12.15 -7.11
C LYS A 48 6.58 11.38 -7.37
N LEU A 49 6.76 10.93 -8.61
CA LEU A 49 7.96 10.23 -9.01
C LEU A 49 9.17 11.08 -8.60
N SER A 50 9.94 10.58 -7.65
CA SER A 50 11.12 11.29 -7.18
C SER A 50 12.20 11.24 -8.25
N ARG A 51 13.09 12.24 -8.27
CA ARG A 51 14.23 12.25 -9.18
C ARG A 51 15.09 10.99 -9.02
N LEU A 52 15.25 10.52 -7.78
CA LEU A 52 15.94 9.27 -7.47
C LEU A 52 15.28 8.05 -8.13
N GLU A 53 13.96 7.92 -8.05
CA GLU A 53 13.23 6.82 -8.70
C GLU A 53 13.33 6.89 -10.22
N ALA A 54 13.31 8.09 -10.81
CA ALA A 54 13.53 8.28 -12.24
C ALA A 54 14.94 7.86 -12.68
N ASP A 55 15.97 8.22 -11.90
CA ASP A 55 17.36 7.84 -12.16
C ASP A 55 17.56 6.33 -12.03
N LEU A 56 16.98 5.71 -10.99
CA LEU A 56 17.00 4.26 -10.79
C LEU A 56 16.27 3.52 -11.92
N ALA A 57 15.11 4.02 -12.37
CA ALA A 57 14.38 3.42 -13.49
C ALA A 57 15.19 3.50 -14.80
N ARG A 58 15.89 4.62 -15.04
CA ARG A 58 16.79 4.77 -16.19
C ARG A 58 17.94 3.76 -16.14
N LEU A 59 18.54 3.57 -14.97
CA LEU A 59 19.61 2.59 -14.78
C LEU A 59 19.09 1.15 -14.94
N ALA A 60 17.89 0.86 -14.43
CA ALA A 60 17.23 -0.42 -14.59
C ALA A 60 17.00 -0.75 -16.06
N TYR A 61 16.53 0.21 -16.87
CA TYR A 61 16.35 0.00 -18.30
C TYR A 61 17.69 -0.21 -19.03
N ALA A 62 18.74 0.52 -18.65
CA ALA A 62 20.07 0.32 -19.23
C ALA A 62 20.63 -1.08 -18.93
N LYS A 63 20.36 -1.63 -17.73
CA LYS A 63 20.88 -2.93 -17.29
C LYS A 63 20.01 -4.12 -17.72
N TYR A 64 18.69 -3.96 -17.67
CA TYR A 64 17.73 -5.06 -17.81
C TYR A 64 16.67 -4.83 -18.90
N GLY A 65 16.72 -3.71 -19.60
CA GLY A 65 15.72 -3.32 -20.58
C GLY A 65 15.65 -4.24 -21.80
N ARG A 66 14.49 -4.20 -22.45
CA ARG A 66 14.23 -4.94 -23.69
C ARG A 66 15.26 -4.61 -24.78
N GLY A 67 15.82 -5.65 -25.38
CA GLY A 67 16.86 -5.55 -26.43
C GLY A 67 18.29 -5.51 -25.88
N ALA A 68 18.49 -5.15 -24.60
CA ALA A 68 19.79 -5.15 -23.94
C ALA A 68 20.02 -6.37 -23.05
N HIS A 69 18.95 -6.92 -22.43
CA HIS A 69 19.06 -8.02 -21.47
C HIS A 69 17.91 -9.02 -21.60
N ARG A 70 18.14 -10.26 -21.13
CA ARG A 70 17.15 -11.37 -21.17
C ARG A 70 15.91 -11.12 -20.30
N ALA A 71 16.05 -10.35 -19.22
CA ALA A 71 14.94 -9.89 -18.38
C ALA A 71 13.92 -9.06 -19.20
N ALA A 72 14.40 -8.33 -20.21
CA ALA A 72 13.62 -7.57 -21.17
C ALA A 72 12.57 -6.63 -20.54
N LEU A 73 12.95 -5.95 -19.44
CA LEU A 73 12.07 -5.04 -18.71
C LEU A 73 11.52 -3.96 -19.64
N ASN A 74 10.23 -3.70 -19.52
CA ASN A 74 9.57 -2.59 -20.20
C ASN A 74 9.70 -1.29 -19.37
N PHE A 75 9.20 -0.17 -19.90
CA PHE A 75 9.26 1.13 -19.23
C PHE A 75 8.57 1.14 -17.86
N GLY A 76 7.39 0.53 -17.73
CA GLY A 76 6.67 0.39 -16.47
C GLY A 76 7.40 -0.50 -15.46
N ASP A 77 7.98 -1.60 -15.93
CA ASP A 77 8.75 -2.52 -15.09
C ASP A 77 9.96 -1.84 -14.44
N CYS A 78 10.55 -0.85 -15.12
CA CYS A 78 11.67 -0.10 -14.58
C CYS A 78 11.29 0.73 -13.35
N PHE A 79 10.05 1.23 -13.27
CA PHE A 79 9.58 1.93 -12.08
C PHE A 79 9.24 0.96 -10.94
N ALA A 80 8.69 -0.20 -11.26
CA ALA A 80 8.49 -1.27 -10.27
C ALA A 80 9.83 -1.73 -9.68
N TYR A 81 10.84 -1.94 -10.53
CA TYR A 81 12.21 -2.25 -10.12
C TYR A 81 12.82 -1.13 -9.27
N ALA A 82 12.70 0.13 -9.71
CA ALA A 82 13.26 1.28 -9.00
C ALA A 82 12.65 1.45 -7.61
N LEU A 83 11.33 1.27 -7.48
CA LEU A 83 10.63 1.37 -6.22
C LEU A 83 11.03 0.23 -5.26
N ALA A 84 11.04 -1.02 -5.75
CA ALA A 84 11.48 -2.18 -4.97
C ALA A 84 12.92 -2.01 -4.47
N THR A 85 13.82 -1.57 -5.35
CA THR A 85 15.23 -1.29 -5.02
C THR A 85 15.35 -0.17 -3.98
N ARG A 86 14.63 0.94 -4.16
CA ARG A 86 14.68 2.09 -3.24
C ARG A 86 14.14 1.74 -1.85
N LEU A 87 13.06 0.95 -1.79
CA LEU A 87 12.43 0.54 -0.54
C LEU A 87 13.13 -0.65 0.12
N GLY A 88 14.02 -1.34 -0.58
CA GLY A 88 14.58 -2.62 -0.13
C GLY A 88 13.50 -3.68 0.08
N ALA A 89 12.36 -3.55 -0.62
CA ALA A 89 11.18 -4.38 -0.44
C ALA A 89 11.09 -5.42 -1.55
N PRO A 90 10.59 -6.64 -1.26
CA PRO A 90 10.37 -7.64 -2.28
C PRO A 90 9.26 -7.19 -3.25
N LEU A 91 9.39 -7.56 -4.52
CA LEU A 91 8.46 -7.21 -5.58
C LEU A 91 7.56 -8.40 -5.91
N LEU A 92 6.25 -8.20 -5.81
CA LEU A 92 5.27 -9.15 -6.33
C LEU A 92 5.11 -8.93 -7.84
N TYR A 93 5.32 -9.98 -8.63
CA TYR A 93 5.14 -9.93 -10.08
C TYR A 93 4.67 -11.29 -10.62
N GLN A 94 4.12 -11.27 -11.84
CA GLN A 94 3.75 -12.48 -12.57
C GLN A 94 4.65 -12.64 -13.80
N GLY A 95 5.03 -13.88 -14.10
CA GLY A 95 5.91 -14.21 -15.24
C GLY A 95 7.40 -14.24 -14.86
N THR A 96 8.28 -14.06 -15.85
CA THR A 96 9.74 -14.21 -15.69
C THR A 96 10.53 -12.90 -15.86
N GLY A 97 9.86 -11.75 -16.01
CA GLY A 97 10.54 -10.48 -16.29
C GLY A 97 11.56 -10.09 -15.22
N PHE A 98 11.18 -10.20 -13.94
CA PHE A 98 12.04 -9.82 -12.82
C PHE A 98 12.91 -10.95 -12.28
N SER A 99 12.69 -12.21 -12.68
CA SER A 99 13.45 -13.36 -12.16
C SER A 99 14.92 -13.37 -12.57
N LEU A 100 15.29 -12.55 -13.56
CA LEU A 100 16.67 -12.35 -14.03
C LEU A 100 17.23 -10.99 -13.60
N THR A 101 16.76 -10.47 -12.48
CA THR A 101 17.19 -9.19 -11.93
C THR A 101 17.60 -9.36 -10.47
N GLU A 102 18.10 -8.30 -9.83
CA GLU A 102 18.57 -8.32 -8.44
C GLU A 102 17.46 -8.08 -7.41
N VAL A 103 16.22 -7.78 -7.82
CA VAL A 103 15.11 -7.59 -6.87
C VAL A 103 14.61 -8.92 -6.33
N THR A 104 14.36 -8.98 -5.02
CA THR A 104 13.80 -10.15 -4.35
C THR A 104 12.32 -10.32 -4.74
N SER A 105 11.90 -11.54 -5.06
CA SER A 105 10.46 -11.85 -5.25
C SER A 105 9.75 -11.91 -3.90
N ALA A 106 8.54 -11.35 -3.86
CA ALA A 106 7.65 -11.45 -2.70
C ALA A 106 6.94 -12.82 -2.63
#